data_AF-A0A545USW7-F1
#
_entry.id   AF-A0A545USW7-F1
#
_cell.length_a   1.000
_cell.length_b   1.000
_cell.length_c   1.000
_cell.angle_alpha   90.00
_cell.angle_beta   90.00
_cell.angle_gamma   90.00
#
_symmetry.space_group_name_H-M   'P 1'
#
loop_
_entity.id
_entity.type
_entity.pdbx_description
1 polymer ?
#
loop_
_entity_poly.entity_id
_entity_poly.type
_entity_poly.pdbx_seq_one_letter_code
_entity_poly.pdbx_strand_id
1 'polypeptide(L)'
;MSSNRVSRSFVCSRKPSRKTDERNALLELMIGNLVDMPACSFCKDQGLQNCKASDVDSSRCFECIRLNRSYCDMNPLTPQQLRRIGTQHQKAESELEAAEEELEKASAKVRRLRKQKKLWFEKMMRAVARGIDNVEELERVEREEAEQLQKATGVLPTPSEDLDPALVRSLDAEFGVESLDGTHAIDWDAFLGNGTVQAESSSS
;
A
#
# COMPACT_ATOMS: atom_id res chain seq x y z
N MET A 1 -6.70 66.10 -58.64
CA MET A 1 -6.39 64.69 -58.93
C MET A 1 -5.79 64.08 -57.66
N SER A 2 -6.60 63.43 -56.83
CA SER A 2 -6.15 62.82 -55.58
C SER A 2 -5.92 61.34 -55.80
N SER A 3 -4.65 60.94 -55.88
CA SER A 3 -4.27 59.54 -56.05
C SER A 3 -4.30 58.83 -54.69
N ASN A 4 -5.33 58.01 -54.48
CA ASN A 4 -5.40 57.06 -53.37
C ASN A 4 -4.33 55.97 -53.55
N ARG A 5 -3.32 55.98 -52.67
CA ARG A 5 -2.29 54.95 -52.62
C ARG A 5 -2.76 53.84 -51.68
N VAL A 6 -3.30 52.75 -52.25
CA VAL A 6 -3.64 51.53 -51.49
C VAL A 6 -2.35 50.82 -51.09
N SER A 7 -2.01 50.88 -49.82
CA SER A 7 -0.91 50.13 -49.22
C SER A 7 -1.31 48.66 -49.06
N ARG A 8 -0.82 47.79 -49.97
CA ARG A 8 -0.83 46.33 -49.76
C ARG A 8 0.23 45.98 -48.72
N SER A 9 -0.20 45.64 -47.52
CA SER A 9 0.65 44.97 -46.53
C SER A 9 0.92 43.54 -47.01
N PHE A 10 2.19 43.26 -47.32
CA PHE A 10 2.65 41.89 -47.51
C PHE A 10 2.75 41.23 -46.14
N VAL A 11 1.77 40.39 -45.81
CA VAL A 11 1.90 39.47 -44.66
C VAL A 11 2.81 38.33 -45.12
N CYS A 12 4.06 38.32 -44.65
CA CYS A 12 4.92 37.13 -44.78
C CYS A 12 4.32 36.01 -43.92
N SER A 13 3.46 35.18 -44.50
CA SER A 13 3.05 33.91 -43.92
C SER A 13 4.27 32.99 -43.85
N ARG A 14 4.85 32.86 -42.65
CA ARG A 14 5.90 31.88 -42.38
C ARG A 14 5.33 30.50 -42.69
N LYS A 15 6.13 29.67 -43.38
CA LYS A 15 5.73 28.29 -43.65
C LYS A 15 5.42 27.59 -42.31
N PRO A 16 4.30 26.86 -42.23
CA PRO A 16 3.99 26.06 -41.05
C PRO A 16 5.13 25.09 -40.71
N SER A 17 5.22 24.72 -39.43
CA SER A 17 6.20 23.72 -39.01
C SER A 17 5.85 22.36 -39.59
N ARG A 18 6.84 21.49 -39.82
CA ARG A 18 6.61 20.13 -40.36
C ARG A 18 5.54 19.36 -39.58
N LYS A 19 5.53 19.49 -38.25
CA LYS A 19 4.53 18.85 -37.37
C LYS A 19 3.12 19.40 -37.58
N THR A 20 3.01 20.69 -37.89
CA THR A 20 1.72 21.33 -38.21
C THR A 20 1.18 20.83 -39.54
N ASP A 21 2.05 20.66 -40.54
CA ASP A 21 1.69 20.11 -41.85
C ASP A 21 1.29 18.63 -41.78
N GLU A 22 2.06 17.81 -41.07
CA GLU A 22 1.73 16.40 -40.82
C GLU A 22 0.35 16.26 -40.14
N ARG A 23 0.06 17.12 -39.16
CA ARG A 23 -1.24 17.16 -38.48
C ARG A 23 -2.37 17.59 -39.42
N ASN A 24 -2.15 18.62 -40.25
CA ASN A 24 -3.15 19.10 -41.20
C ASN A 24 -3.46 18.03 -42.26
N ALA A 25 -2.43 17.38 -42.80
CA ALA A 25 -2.57 16.27 -43.73
C ALA A 25 -3.36 15.10 -43.10
N LEU A 26 -3.10 14.77 -41.84
CA LEU A 26 -3.86 13.75 -41.12
C LEU A 26 -5.34 14.15 -40.94
N LEU A 27 -5.61 15.41 -40.60
CA LEU A 27 -6.99 15.90 -40.48
C LEU A 27 -7.73 15.85 -41.83
N GLU A 28 -7.06 16.18 -42.93
CA GLU A 28 -7.62 16.09 -44.28
C GLU A 28 -7.99 14.64 -44.65
N LEU A 29 -7.11 13.68 -44.34
CA LEU A 29 -7.39 12.26 -44.56
C LEU A 29 -8.60 11.77 -43.75
N MET A 30 -8.75 12.23 -42.50
CA MET A 30 -9.84 11.80 -41.63
C MET A 30 -11.22 12.31 -42.08
N ILE A 31 -11.31 13.48 -42.73
CA ILE A 31 -12.59 14.09 -43.14
C ILE A 31 -13.42 13.15 -44.05
N GLY A 32 -12.77 12.26 -44.80
CA GLY A 32 -13.44 11.28 -45.66
C GLY A 32 -14.05 10.08 -44.95
N ASN A 33 -13.55 9.71 -43.76
CA ASN A 33 -13.82 8.43 -43.09
C ASN A 33 -14.21 8.62 -41.60
N LEU A 34 -15.07 9.59 -41.28
CA LEU A 34 -15.46 9.84 -39.89
C LEU A 34 -16.58 8.89 -39.43
N VAL A 35 -16.32 8.19 -38.34
CA VAL A 35 -17.29 7.39 -37.59
C VAL A 35 -17.52 8.04 -36.24
N ASP A 36 -18.78 8.10 -35.81
CA ASP A 36 -19.15 8.54 -34.47
C ASP A 36 -18.83 7.43 -33.45
N MET A 37 -18.02 7.78 -32.46
CA MET A 37 -17.59 6.89 -31.38
C MET A 37 -17.89 7.52 -30.01
N PRO A 38 -17.99 6.71 -28.93
CA PRO A 38 -18.18 7.22 -27.58
C PRO A 38 -17.09 8.24 -27.22
N ALA A 39 -17.44 9.35 -26.57
CA ALA A 39 -16.45 10.37 -26.25
C ALA A 39 -15.31 9.84 -25.34
N CYS A 40 -14.08 10.25 -25.66
CA CYS A 40 -12.91 10.05 -24.81
C CYS A 40 -12.99 10.92 -23.55
N SER A 41 -12.21 10.57 -22.53
CA SER A 41 -12.11 11.33 -21.27
C SER A 41 -12.03 12.85 -21.51
N PHE A 42 -11.09 13.28 -22.35
CA PHE A 42 -10.89 14.70 -22.65
C PHE A 42 -12.13 15.34 -23.30
N CYS A 43 -12.74 14.70 -24.28
CA CYS A 43 -13.91 15.26 -24.95
C CYS A 43 -15.14 15.28 -24.04
N LYS A 44 -15.28 14.28 -23.15
CA LYS A 44 -16.31 14.29 -22.09
C LYS A 44 -16.14 15.49 -21.17
N ASP A 45 -14.90 15.80 -20.77
CA ASP A 45 -14.60 16.97 -19.91
C ASP A 45 -14.92 18.30 -20.61
N GLN A 46 -14.86 18.34 -21.95
CA GLN A 46 -15.26 19.50 -22.76
C GLN A 46 -16.78 19.56 -23.04
N GLY A 47 -17.57 18.61 -22.52
CA GLY A 47 -19.01 18.53 -22.75
C GLY A 47 -19.42 17.92 -24.10
N LEU A 48 -18.49 17.31 -24.83
CA LEU A 48 -18.79 16.58 -26.06
C LEU A 48 -19.30 15.18 -25.73
N GLN A 49 -20.47 14.83 -26.26
CA GLN A 49 -21.09 13.52 -26.03
C GLN A 49 -20.46 12.41 -26.86
N ASN A 50 -20.07 12.73 -28.10
CA ASN A 50 -19.48 11.79 -29.05
C ASN A 50 -18.20 12.40 -29.65
N CYS A 51 -17.28 11.51 -30.02
CA CYS A 51 -16.06 11.85 -30.72
C CYS A 51 -16.12 11.30 -32.14
N LYS A 52 -15.56 12.07 -33.09
CA LYS A 52 -15.39 11.60 -34.47
C LYS A 52 -13.99 11.04 -34.63
N ALA A 53 -13.88 9.82 -35.10
CA ALA A 53 -12.60 9.18 -35.38
C ALA A 53 -12.68 8.40 -36.70
N SER A 54 -11.53 8.15 -37.32
CA SER A 54 -11.41 7.12 -38.35
C SER A 54 -11.10 5.80 -37.64
N ASP A 55 -11.69 4.72 -38.09
CA ASP A 55 -11.48 3.36 -37.56
C ASP A 55 -10.13 2.77 -38.01
N VAL A 56 -9.61 3.20 -39.17
CA VAL A 56 -8.37 2.69 -39.77
C VAL A 56 -7.17 3.62 -39.54
N ASP A 57 -7.38 4.93 -39.65
CA ASP A 57 -6.26 5.86 -39.90
C ASP A 57 -5.62 6.43 -38.63
N SER A 58 -6.33 6.40 -37.49
CA SER A 58 -5.87 7.09 -36.28
C SER A 58 -6.37 6.45 -34.99
N SER A 59 -5.47 6.32 -34.01
CA SER A 59 -5.80 5.97 -32.62
C SER A 59 -6.40 7.14 -31.81
N ARG A 60 -6.53 8.33 -32.41
CA ARG A 60 -7.00 9.56 -31.77
C ARG A 60 -8.23 10.12 -32.49
N CYS A 61 -9.18 10.68 -31.75
CA CYS A 61 -10.30 11.41 -32.34
C CYS A 61 -9.85 12.71 -33.03
N PHE A 62 -10.68 13.16 -33.95
CA PHE A 62 -10.53 14.38 -34.73
C PHE A 62 -10.25 15.60 -33.85
N GLU A 63 -10.97 15.74 -32.74
CA GLU A 63 -10.83 16.89 -31.83
C GLU A 63 -9.49 16.86 -31.09
N CYS A 64 -9.06 15.69 -30.61
CA CYS A 64 -7.75 15.53 -29.98
C CYS A 64 -6.61 15.80 -30.98
N ILE A 65 -6.75 15.43 -32.25
CA ILE A 65 -5.76 15.77 -33.29
C ILE A 65 -5.76 17.26 -33.57
N ARG A 66 -6.95 17.88 -33.69
CA ARG A 66 -7.11 19.32 -33.90
C ARG A 66 -6.41 20.13 -32.81
N LEU A 67 -6.57 19.70 -31.56
CA LEU A 67 -5.94 20.32 -30.38
C LEU A 67 -4.51 19.82 -30.11
N ASN A 68 -3.96 18.98 -30.99
CA ASN A 68 -2.61 18.41 -30.91
C ASN A 68 -2.31 17.71 -29.56
N ARG A 69 -3.28 16.96 -29.05
CA ARG A 69 -3.11 16.13 -27.84
C ARG A 69 -2.38 14.83 -28.22
N SER A 70 -1.42 14.44 -27.40
CA SER A 70 -0.65 13.22 -27.58
C SER A 70 -1.45 11.96 -27.24
N TYR A 71 -2.40 12.07 -26.30
CA TYR A 71 -3.16 10.95 -25.76
C TYR A 71 -4.66 11.08 -26.06
N CYS A 72 -5.29 9.94 -26.36
CA CYS A 72 -6.73 9.83 -26.62
C CYS A 72 -7.17 8.40 -26.28
N ASP A 73 -8.08 8.25 -25.32
CA ASP A 73 -8.62 6.98 -24.81
C ASP A 73 -9.86 6.50 -25.58
N MET A 74 -9.98 6.89 -26.84
CA MET A 74 -11.11 6.52 -27.70
C MET A 74 -11.17 5.03 -28.04
N ASN A 75 -10.00 4.39 -28.15
CA ASN A 75 -9.95 2.99 -28.52
C ASN A 75 -10.12 2.13 -27.28
N PRO A 76 -11.14 1.25 -27.23
CA PRO A 76 -11.27 0.28 -26.18
C PRO A 76 -10.06 -0.66 -26.19
N LEU A 77 -9.71 -1.19 -25.01
CA LEU A 77 -8.67 -2.19 -24.88
C LEU A 77 -8.99 -3.40 -25.77
N THR A 78 -8.01 -3.87 -26.52
CA THR A 78 -8.18 -5.06 -27.34
C THR A 78 -8.42 -6.30 -26.46
N PRO A 79 -9.14 -7.33 -26.95
CA PRO A 79 -9.35 -8.56 -26.20
C PRO A 79 -8.04 -9.24 -25.74
N GLN A 80 -6.96 -9.06 -26.51
CA GLN A 80 -5.63 -9.56 -26.16
C GLN A 80 -5.02 -8.79 -24.98
N GLN A 81 -5.17 -7.47 -24.94
CA GLN A 81 -4.74 -6.65 -23.82
C GLN A 81 -5.53 -6.97 -22.56
N LEU A 82 -6.85 -7.13 -22.66
CA LEU A 82 -7.70 -7.54 -21.54
C LEU A 82 -7.27 -8.89 -20.96
N ARG A 83 -6.98 -9.88 -21.81
CA ARG A 83 -6.43 -11.17 -21.35
C ARG A 83 -5.09 -11.01 -20.61
N ARG A 84 -4.19 -10.16 -21.11
CA ARG A 84 -2.90 -9.89 -20.45
C ARG A 84 -3.08 -9.21 -19.09
N ILE A 85 -4.01 -8.27 -18.99
CA ILE A 85 -4.34 -7.60 -17.72
C ILE A 85 -4.92 -8.63 -16.74
N GLY A 86 -5.83 -9.48 -17.20
CA GLY A 86 -6.41 -10.54 -16.37
C GLY A 86 -5.37 -11.52 -15.84
N THR A 87 -4.41 -11.95 -16.67
CA THR A 87 -3.34 -12.85 -16.19
C THR A 87 -2.38 -12.17 -15.23
N GLN A 88 -2.11 -10.87 -15.41
CA GLN A 88 -1.30 -10.11 -14.45
C GLN A 88 -2.02 -9.91 -13.12
N HIS A 89 -3.32 -9.62 -13.16
CA HIS A 89 -4.15 -9.51 -11.96
C HIS A 89 -4.14 -10.80 -11.15
N GLN A 90 -4.39 -11.94 -11.80
CA GLN A 90 -4.41 -13.24 -11.13
C GLN A 90 -3.06 -13.59 -10.50
N LYS A 91 -1.95 -13.25 -11.16
CA LYS A 91 -0.61 -13.42 -10.57
C LYS A 91 -0.43 -12.55 -9.33
N ALA A 92 -0.79 -11.27 -9.42
CA ALA A 92 -0.68 -10.35 -8.30
C ALA A 92 -1.55 -10.79 -7.11
N GLU A 93 -2.76 -11.29 -7.35
CA GLU A 93 -3.62 -11.86 -6.30
C GLU A 93 -2.97 -13.07 -5.63
N SER A 94 -2.42 -14.01 -6.40
CA SER A 94 -1.74 -15.19 -5.83
C SER A 94 -0.49 -14.84 -5.03
N GLU A 95 0.26 -13.81 -5.47
CA GLU A 95 1.44 -13.33 -4.75
C GLU A 95 1.05 -12.60 -3.47
N LEU A 96 -0.06 -11.84 -3.49
CA LEU A 96 -0.61 -11.16 -2.34
C LEU A 96 -1.10 -12.16 -1.29
N GLU A 97 -1.89 -13.15 -1.68
CA GLU A 97 -2.38 -14.21 -0.79
C GLU A 97 -1.23 -14.95 -0.10
N ALA A 98 -0.19 -15.33 -0.86
CA ALA A 98 1.00 -15.97 -0.30
C ALA A 98 1.75 -15.06 0.70
N ALA A 99 1.83 -13.76 0.43
CA ALA A 99 2.47 -12.81 1.33
C ALA A 99 1.65 -12.60 2.62
N GLU A 100 0.32 -12.60 2.52
CA GLU A 100 -0.58 -12.52 3.67
C GLU A 100 -0.45 -13.74 4.58
N GLU A 101 -0.41 -14.96 4.02
CA GLU A 101 -0.18 -16.18 4.80
C GLU A 101 1.16 -16.14 5.58
N GLU A 102 2.23 -15.64 4.94
CA GLU A 102 3.53 -15.50 5.60
C GLU A 102 3.50 -14.42 6.70
N LEU A 103 2.76 -13.33 6.49
CA LEU A 103 2.53 -12.32 7.52
C LEU A 103 1.76 -12.91 8.71
N GLU A 104 0.75 -13.74 8.47
CA GLU A 104 0.02 -14.43 9.53
C GLU A 104 0.93 -15.36 10.33
N LYS A 105 1.76 -16.17 9.66
CA LYS A 105 2.76 -17.05 10.33
C LYS A 105 3.75 -16.23 11.17
N ALA A 106 4.26 -15.13 10.61
CA ALA A 106 5.18 -14.24 11.32
C ALA A 106 4.52 -13.57 12.52
N SER A 107 3.29 -13.07 12.36
CA SER A 107 2.53 -12.42 13.45
C SER A 107 2.20 -13.41 14.57
N ALA A 108 1.86 -14.66 14.25
CA ALA A 108 1.64 -15.72 15.23
C ALA A 108 2.91 -16.01 16.04
N LYS A 109 4.07 -16.04 15.37
CA LYS A 109 5.38 -16.16 16.04
C LYS A 109 5.66 -14.98 16.95
N VAL A 110 5.45 -13.75 16.49
CA VAL A 110 5.61 -12.53 17.31
C VAL A 110 4.69 -12.58 18.53
N ARG A 111 3.42 -12.98 18.36
CA ARG A 111 2.47 -13.13 19.47
C ARG A 111 2.95 -14.14 20.50
N ARG A 112 3.46 -15.30 20.06
CA ARG A 112 4.06 -16.30 20.96
C ARG A 112 5.25 -15.73 21.73
N LEU A 113 6.17 -15.05 21.04
CA LEU A 113 7.35 -14.45 21.67
C LEU A 113 6.98 -13.35 22.65
N ARG A 114 5.96 -12.54 22.36
CA ARG A 114 5.43 -11.53 23.31
C ARG A 114 4.89 -12.18 24.57
N LYS A 115 4.13 -13.28 24.45
CA LYS A 115 3.64 -14.05 25.61
C LYS A 115 4.80 -14.62 26.43
N GLN A 116 5.78 -15.21 25.78
CA GLN A 116 6.98 -15.74 26.45
C GLN A 116 7.76 -14.63 27.16
N LYS A 117 8.00 -13.49 26.50
CA LYS A 117 8.65 -12.32 27.10
C LYS A 117 7.93 -11.87 28.36
N LYS A 118 6.59 -11.76 28.33
CA LYS A 118 5.79 -11.37 29.48
C LYS A 118 5.90 -12.39 30.62
N LEU A 119 5.77 -13.68 30.32
CA LEU A 119 5.90 -14.76 31.31
C LEU A 119 7.28 -14.74 31.99
N TRP A 120 8.36 -14.65 31.21
CA TRP A 120 9.71 -14.61 31.75
C TRP A 120 9.97 -13.35 32.55
N PHE A 121 9.44 -12.20 32.12
CA PHE A 121 9.53 -10.96 32.88
C PHE A 121 8.78 -11.06 34.23
N GLU A 122 7.59 -11.64 34.25
CA GLU A 122 6.84 -11.86 35.49
C GLU A 122 7.57 -12.82 36.44
N LYS A 123 8.14 -13.92 35.92
CA LYS A 123 8.99 -14.84 36.69
C LYS A 123 10.20 -14.13 37.28
N MET A 124 10.89 -13.32 36.47
CA MET A 124 12.04 -12.53 36.91
C MET A 124 11.66 -11.54 38.03
N MET A 125 10.59 -10.76 37.84
CA MET A 125 10.12 -9.79 38.84
C MET A 125 9.76 -10.47 40.17
N ARG A 126 9.15 -11.66 40.10
CA ARG A 126 8.79 -12.44 41.29
C ARG A 126 10.02 -13.02 42.01
N ALA A 127 11.02 -13.50 41.26
CA ALA A 127 12.29 -13.94 41.82
C ALA A 127 13.01 -12.80 42.55
N VAL A 128 13.09 -11.62 41.91
CA VAL A 128 13.66 -10.40 42.50
C VAL A 128 12.91 -10.00 43.77
N ALA A 129 11.57 -10.00 43.76
CA ALA A 129 10.76 -9.65 44.93
C ALA A 129 10.98 -10.60 46.13
N ARG A 130 11.36 -11.85 45.88
CA ARG A 130 11.63 -12.87 46.90
C ARG A 130 13.11 -13.01 47.25
N GLY A 131 14.00 -12.33 46.53
CA GLY A 131 15.45 -12.46 46.69
C GLY A 131 15.99 -13.84 46.28
N ILE A 132 15.27 -14.57 45.42
CA ILE A 132 15.67 -15.90 44.93
C ILE A 132 16.48 -15.70 43.64
N ASP A 133 17.70 -16.20 43.61
CA ASP A 133 18.61 -16.15 42.47
C ASP A 133 18.56 -17.40 41.57
N ASN A 134 17.93 -18.48 42.04
CA ASN A 134 17.81 -19.76 41.32
C ASN A 134 16.42 -19.98 40.69
N VAL A 135 16.40 -20.25 39.39
CA VAL A 135 15.16 -20.49 38.61
C VAL A 135 14.43 -21.76 39.07
N GLU A 136 15.16 -22.82 39.41
CA GLU A 136 14.57 -24.09 39.88
C GLU A 136 13.86 -23.95 41.23
N GLU A 137 14.40 -23.11 42.12
CA GLU A 137 13.78 -22.81 43.40
C GLU A 137 12.49 -21.99 43.24
N LEU A 138 12.46 -21.07 42.26
CA LEU A 138 11.25 -20.34 41.91
C LEU A 138 10.14 -21.27 41.41
N GLU A 139 10.47 -22.26 40.56
CA GLU A 139 9.49 -23.22 40.04
C GLU A 139 8.96 -24.19 41.11
N ARG A 140 9.79 -24.56 42.08
CA ARG A 140 9.35 -25.34 43.25
C ARG A 140 8.29 -24.58 44.05
N VAL A 141 8.56 -23.32 44.35
CA VAL A 141 7.64 -22.45 45.10
C VAL A 141 6.34 -22.19 44.30
N GLU A 142 6.43 -21.99 42.99
CA GLU A 142 5.25 -21.79 42.14
C GLU A 142 4.32 -23.02 42.15
N ARG A 143 4.89 -24.24 42.16
CA ARG A 143 4.11 -25.47 42.27
C ARG A 143 3.41 -25.58 43.62
N GLU A 144 4.13 -25.29 44.70
CA GLU A 144 3.57 -25.31 46.06
C GLU A 144 2.45 -24.27 46.23
N GLU A 145 2.61 -23.06 45.68
CA GLU A 145 1.59 -22.00 45.69
C GLU A 145 0.38 -22.35 44.83
N ALA A 146 0.58 -22.97 43.66
CA ALA A 146 -0.51 -23.41 42.78
C ALA A 146 -1.34 -24.53 43.43
N GLU A 147 -0.70 -25.49 44.10
CA GLU A 147 -1.38 -26.56 44.85
C GLU A 147 -2.15 -25.99 46.05
N GLN A 148 -1.58 -25.00 46.76
CA GLN A 148 -2.26 -24.31 47.85
C GLN A 148 -3.45 -23.48 47.36
N LEU A 149 -3.32 -22.78 46.23
CA LEU A 149 -4.41 -22.07 45.58
C LEU A 149 -5.51 -23.05 45.14
N GLN A 150 -5.18 -24.14 44.47
CA GLN A 150 -6.17 -25.15 44.07
C GLN A 150 -6.90 -25.75 45.26
N LYS A 151 -6.17 -26.04 46.35
CA LYS A 151 -6.74 -26.55 47.60
C LYS A 151 -7.59 -25.52 48.34
N ALA A 152 -7.26 -24.23 48.23
CA ALA A 152 -8.05 -23.13 48.78
C ALA A 152 -9.29 -22.79 47.92
N THR A 153 -9.25 -23.04 46.60
CA THR A 153 -10.33 -22.65 45.66
C THR A 153 -11.36 -23.75 45.42
N GLY A 154 -11.08 -25.03 45.73
CA GLY A 154 -12.10 -26.08 45.90
C GLY A 154 -13.04 -26.35 44.70
N VAL A 155 -12.59 -26.22 43.44
CA VAL A 155 -13.41 -26.51 42.25
C VAL A 155 -12.82 -27.68 41.46
N LEU A 156 -13.62 -28.74 41.32
CA LEU A 156 -13.41 -29.87 40.40
C LEU A 156 -13.57 -29.41 38.94
N PRO A 157 -12.76 -29.91 37.98
CA PRO A 157 -12.94 -29.56 36.58
C PRO A 157 -14.11 -30.34 35.98
N THR A 158 -15.22 -29.65 35.68
CA THR A 158 -16.22 -30.12 34.72
C THR A 158 -15.83 -29.65 33.31
N PRO A 159 -15.73 -30.53 32.31
CA PRO A 159 -15.59 -30.12 30.93
C PRO A 159 -16.98 -29.75 30.41
N SER A 160 -17.29 -28.46 30.35
CA SER A 160 -18.38 -27.95 29.55
C SER A 160 -17.78 -27.08 28.46
N GLU A 161 -17.64 -27.70 27.29
CA GLU A 161 -17.60 -27.00 26.00
C GLU A 161 -18.80 -26.06 25.91
N ASP A 162 -18.55 -24.86 25.38
CA ASP A 162 -19.47 -23.92 24.72
C ASP A 162 -19.06 -22.47 25.05
N LEU A 163 -17.94 -22.04 24.46
CA LEU A 163 -17.65 -20.62 24.29
C LEU A 163 -18.12 -20.21 22.89
N ASP A 164 -19.23 -19.48 22.87
CA ASP A 164 -19.87 -18.92 21.68
C ASP A 164 -18.88 -18.06 20.87
N PRO A 165 -18.62 -18.36 19.58
CA PRO A 165 -17.66 -17.62 18.74
C PRO A 165 -17.97 -16.13 18.60
N ALA A 166 -19.19 -15.70 18.91
CA ALA A 166 -19.61 -14.30 18.84
C ALA A 166 -18.88 -13.39 19.86
N LEU A 167 -18.44 -13.93 21.00
CA LEU A 167 -17.85 -13.14 22.09
C LEU A 167 -16.33 -12.91 21.92
N VAL A 168 -15.67 -13.72 21.09
CA VAL A 168 -14.25 -13.50 20.72
C VAL A 168 -14.11 -12.37 19.70
N ARG A 169 -15.14 -12.14 18.87
CA ARG A 169 -15.17 -11.04 17.89
C ARG A 169 -15.41 -9.65 18.49
N SER A 170 -15.98 -9.54 19.70
CA SER A 170 -16.25 -8.24 20.32
C SER A 170 -15.02 -7.62 21.00
N LEU A 171 -14.04 -8.42 21.44
CA LEU A 171 -12.80 -7.90 22.05
C LEU A 171 -11.81 -7.31 21.04
N ASP A 172 -11.91 -7.67 19.76
CA ASP A 172 -11.08 -7.09 18.71
C ASP A 172 -11.65 -5.76 18.16
N ALA A 173 -12.89 -5.39 18.52
CA ALA A 173 -13.54 -4.16 18.06
C ALA A 173 -13.39 -2.95 19.01
N GLU A 174 -12.90 -3.14 20.25
CA GLU A 174 -12.72 -2.06 21.24
C GLU A 174 -11.29 -1.54 21.37
N PHE A 175 -10.28 -2.19 20.76
CA PHE A 175 -8.97 -1.56 20.58
C PHE A 175 -8.93 -0.78 19.27
N GLY A 176 -9.76 0.27 19.24
CA GLY A 176 -9.59 1.38 18.32
C GLY A 176 -8.14 1.86 18.39
N VAL A 177 -7.54 2.02 17.22
CA VAL A 177 -6.22 2.60 17.03
C VAL A 177 -6.30 4.08 17.42
N GLU A 178 -6.25 4.37 18.73
CA GLU A 178 -5.90 5.71 19.18
C GLU A 178 -4.40 5.88 19.03
N SER A 179 -4.06 6.61 17.97
CA SER A 179 -2.76 7.21 17.71
C SER A 179 -2.28 7.94 18.98
N LEU A 180 -1.41 7.31 19.76
CA LEU A 180 -0.59 8.02 20.74
C LEU A 180 0.71 8.45 20.08
N ASP A 181 0.66 9.63 19.48
CA ASP A 181 1.83 10.46 19.25
C ASP A 181 2.39 10.84 20.62
N GLY A 182 3.50 10.22 21.02
CA GLY A 182 4.06 10.41 22.35
C GLY A 182 5.34 9.60 22.54
N THR A 183 6.35 9.89 21.74
CA THR A 183 7.70 9.32 21.87
C THR A 183 8.28 9.61 23.26
N HIS A 184 8.26 8.61 24.13
CA HIS A 184 9.37 8.39 25.04
C HIS A 184 9.96 7.03 24.69
N ALA A 185 10.79 7.02 23.64
CA ALA A 185 11.62 5.87 23.35
C ALA A 185 12.46 5.58 24.60
N ILE A 186 12.18 4.46 25.26
CA ILE A 186 13.08 3.92 26.27
C ILE A 186 14.36 3.59 25.52
N ASP A 187 15.40 4.38 25.77
CA ASP A 187 16.73 4.19 25.19
C ASP A 187 17.35 2.93 25.82
N TRP A 188 17.25 1.83 25.09
CA TRP A 188 17.81 0.54 25.48
C TRP A 188 19.35 0.50 25.34
N ASP A 189 19.96 1.43 24.59
CA ASP A 189 21.42 1.50 24.43
C ASP A 189 22.09 2.10 25.67
N ALA A 190 21.38 2.97 26.42
CA ALA A 190 21.85 3.47 27.71
C ALA A 190 21.87 2.40 28.81
N PHE A 191 21.03 1.36 28.73
CA PHE A 191 20.95 0.30 29.76
C PHE A 191 22.04 -0.77 29.63
N LEU A 192 22.57 -0.99 28.42
CA LEU A 192 23.58 -2.02 28.16
C LEU A 192 25.03 -1.53 28.22
N GLY A 193 25.28 -0.37 28.85
CA GLY A 193 26.57 0.03 29.42
C GLY A 193 27.80 -0.37 28.60
N ASN A 194 28.26 0.55 27.73
CA ASN A 194 29.56 0.49 27.07
C ASN A 194 30.72 0.34 28.09
N GLY A 195 31.06 -0.91 28.42
CA GLY A 195 32.27 -1.28 29.12
C GLY A 195 33.45 -1.25 28.17
N THR A 196 33.98 -0.06 27.89
CA THR A 196 35.26 0.09 27.20
C THR A 196 36.37 -0.35 28.15
N VAL A 197 36.88 -1.55 27.96
CA VAL A 197 38.06 -2.07 28.65
C VAL A 197 39.27 -1.33 28.09
N GLN A 198 39.88 -0.43 28.86
CA GLN A 198 41.16 0.18 28.51
C GLN A 198 42.25 -0.90 28.57
N ALA A 199 42.88 -1.18 27.42
CA ALA A 199 44.08 -2.00 27.35
C ALA A 199 45.26 -1.19 27.90
N GLU A 200 45.73 -1.54 29.10
CA GLU A 200 47.02 -1.09 29.62
C GLU A 200 48.14 -1.74 28.79
N SER A 201 48.95 -0.89 28.17
CA SER A 201 50.19 -1.27 27.48
C SER A 201 51.33 -1.23 28.50
N SER A 202 51.73 -2.39 28.99
CA SER A 202 52.93 -2.54 29.81
C SER A 202 54.17 -2.36 28.93
N SER A 203 54.83 -1.22 29.09
CA SER A 203 56.22 -1.00 28.69
C SER A 203 57.11 -1.07 29.92
N SER A 204 57.98 -2.08 30.01
CA SER A 204 59.35 -2.05 30.54
C SER A 204 59.94 -3.46 30.53
#